data_AF-R9H7B9-F1
#
_entry.id   AF-R9H7B9-F1
#
_cell.length_a   1.000
_cell.length_b   1.000
_cell.length_c   1.000
_cell.angle_alpha   90.00
_cell.angle_beta   90.00
_cell.angle_gamma   90.00
#
_symmetry.space_group_name_H-M   'P 1'
#
loop_
_entity.id
_entity.type
_entity.pdbx_description
1 polymer ?
#
loop_
_entity_poly.entity_id
_entity_poly.type
_entity_poly.pdbx_seq_one_letter_code
_entity_poly.pdbx_strand_id
1 'polypeptide(L)' 'MDKKLAHIQISITTMDDDLSRTYERACVPSQRINALEKLQQHNFDVSLRLSPFIPQYIDFKKLNTIKCDKILVEFLRVNT' A
#
# COMPACT_ATOMS: atom_id res chain seq x y z
N MET A 1 -9.05 -10.93 15.04
CA MET A 1 -8.92 -11.60 13.72
C MET A 1 -8.08 -12.85 13.90
N ASP A 2 -8.49 -13.95 13.29
CA ASP A 2 -7.67 -15.16 13.20
C ASP A 2 -6.59 -14.97 12.13
N LYS A 3 -5.33 -15.08 12.52
CA LYS A 3 -4.17 -14.89 11.64
C LYS A 3 -4.08 -15.93 10.52
N LYS A 4 -4.67 -17.12 10.73
CA LYS A 4 -4.65 -18.22 9.75
C LYS A 4 -5.70 -18.09 8.66
N LEU A 5 -6.71 -17.24 8.88
CA LEU A 5 -7.85 -17.08 7.97
C LEU A 5 -7.91 -15.68 7.35
N ALA A 6 -7.23 -14.69 7.94
CA ALA A 6 -7.28 -13.32 7.47
C ALA A 6 -6.09 -12.96 6.56
N HIS A 7 -6.41 -12.49 5.37
CA HIS A 7 -5.49 -11.74 4.50
C HIS A 7 -5.85 -10.26 4.53
N ILE A 8 -4.89 -9.37 4.80
CA ILE A 8 -5.12 -7.93 4.90
C ILE A 8 -4.41 -7.22 3.76
N GLN A 9 -5.15 -6.41 3.02
CA GLN A 9 -4.58 -5.58 1.97
C GLN A 9 -4.66 -4.11 2.36
N ILE A 10 -3.54 -3.41 2.23
CA ILE A 10 -3.50 -1.96 2.42
C ILE A 10 -3.08 -1.33 1.11
N SER A 11 -3.94 -0.46 0.58
CA SER A 11 -3.70 0.20 -0.71
C SER A 11 -3.03 1.55 -0.56
N ILE A 12 -2.08 1.83 -1.45
CA ILE A 12 -1.54 3.17 -1.69
C ILE A 12 -1.58 3.45 -3.20
N THR A 13 -1.87 4.69 -3.57
CA THR A 13 -1.72 5.19 -4.95
C THR A 13 -0.40 5.94 -5.14
N THR A 14 0.08 6.55 -4.05
CA THR A 14 1.28 7.39 -3.99
C THR A 14 2.07 7.09 -2.71
N MET A 15 3.36 7.45 -2.71
CA MET A 15 4.23 7.45 -1.53
C MET A 15 4.41 8.84 -0.89
N ASP A 16 3.70 9.84 -1.41
CA ASP A 16 3.75 11.23 -0.96
C ASP A 16 2.47 11.56 -0.18
N ASP A 17 2.64 11.91 1.10
CA ASP A 17 1.54 12.23 1.99
C ASP A 17 0.78 13.49 1.56
N ASP A 18 1.47 14.52 1.07
CA ASP A 18 0.85 15.77 0.66
C ASP A 18 0.08 15.58 -0.64
N LEU A 19 0.66 14.87 -1.60
CA LEU A 19 -0.01 14.51 -2.85
C LEU A 19 -1.27 13.68 -2.57
N SER A 20 -1.21 12.71 -1.64
CA SER A 20 -2.38 11.89 -1.30
C SER A 20 -3.56 12.71 -0.79
N ARG A 21 -3.31 13.79 -0.04
CA ARG A 21 -4.36 14.66 0.51
C ARG A 21 -5.12 15.44 -0.56
N THR A 22 -4.56 15.57 -1.75
CA THR A 22 -5.19 16.32 -2.85
C THR A 22 -6.33 15.55 -3.51
N TYR A 23 -6.31 14.21 -3.48
CA TYR A 23 -7.31 13.39 -4.18
C TYR A 23 -7.86 12.21 -3.37
N GLU A 24 -7.20 11.77 -2.29
CA GLU A 24 -7.69 10.68 -1.44
C GLU A 24 -8.46 11.23 -0.22
N ARG A 25 -9.58 10.59 0.12
CA ARG A 25 -10.31 10.82 1.39
C ARG A 25 -9.98 9.73 2.41
N ALA A 26 -8.69 9.49 2.63
CA ALA A 26 -8.17 8.44 3.49
C ALA A 26 -6.99 8.94 4.35
N CYS A 27 -6.50 8.09 5.25
CA CYS A 27 -5.25 8.37 5.95
C CYS A 27 -4.06 8.39 4.97
N VAL A 28 -3.02 9.14 5.34
CA VAL A 28 -1.86 9.33 4.47
C VAL A 28 -1.08 8.02 4.24
N PRO A 29 -0.41 7.85 3.09
CA PRO A 29 0.38 6.67 2.75
C PRO A 29 1.37 6.24 3.83
N SER A 30 2.08 7.18 4.48
CA SER A 30 3.04 6.84 5.54
C SER A 30 2.40 6.08 6.72
N GLN A 31 1.19 6.48 7.13
CA GLN A 31 0.44 5.80 8.19
C GLN A 31 -0.05 4.42 7.77
N ARG A 32 -0.45 4.28 6.49
CA ARG A 32 -0.85 3.00 5.90
C ARG A 32 0.32 2.02 5.83
N ILE A 33 1.48 2.48 5.40
CA ILE A 33 2.72 1.69 5.36
C ILE A 33 3.11 1.26 6.78
N ASN A 34 3.10 2.19 7.76
CA ASN A 34 3.39 1.85 9.16
C ASN A 34 2.41 0.79 9.73
N ALA A 35 1.12 0.90 9.39
CA ALA A 35 0.13 -0.11 9.80
C ALA A 35 0.41 -1.48 9.14
N LEU A 36 0.75 -1.50 7.86
CA LEU A 36 1.13 -2.71 7.13
C LEU A 36 2.32 -3.42 7.78
N GLU A 37 3.39 -2.68 8.06
CA GLU A 37 4.60 -3.24 8.66
C GLU A 37 4.33 -3.79 10.06
N LYS A 38 3.52 -3.09 10.87
CA LYS A 38 3.09 -3.59 12.18
C LYS A 38 2.29 -4.88 12.07
N LEU A 39 1.38 -4.98 11.10
CA LEU A 39 0.61 -6.21 10.87
C LEU A 39 1.52 -7.37 10.45
N GLN A 40 2.49 -7.13 9.55
CA GLN A 40 3.48 -8.14 9.17
C GLN A 40 4.33 -8.59 10.37
N GLN A 41 4.80 -7.65 11.20
CA GLN A 41 5.53 -7.96 12.44
C GLN A 41 4.72 -8.82 13.42
N HIS A 42 3.39 -8.72 13.39
CA HIS A 42 2.49 -9.53 14.21
C HIS A 42 2.08 -10.85 13.52
N ASN A 43 2.75 -11.26 12.44
CA ASN A 43 2.50 -12.49 11.69
C ASN A 43 1.10 -12.57 11.08
N PHE A 44 0.51 -11.43 10.68
CA PHE A 44 -0.65 -11.44 9.79
C PHE A 44 -0.18 -11.63 8.35
N ASP A 45 -0.98 -12.35 7.56
CA ASP A 45 -0.79 -12.37 6.12
C ASP A 45 -1.25 -11.03 5.54
N VAL A 46 -0.31 -10.26 4.97
CA VAL A 46 -0.57 -8.92 4.46
C VAL A 46 0.00 -8.71 3.06
N SER A 47 -0.60 -7.78 2.32
CA SER A 47 -0.02 -7.27 1.08
C SER A 47 -0.17 -5.75 0.95
N LEU A 48 0.87 -5.11 0.42
CA LEU A 48 0.77 -3.74 -0.09
C LEU A 48 0.12 -3.79 -1.48
N ARG A 49 -0.90 -2.98 -1.71
CA ARG A 49 -1.60 -2.90 -3.01
C ARG A 49 -1.34 -1.55 -3.66
N LEU A 50 -0.59 -1.52 -4.76
CA LEU A 50 -0.38 -0.32 -5.57
C LEU A 50 -1.59 -0.15 -6.51
N SER A 51 -2.54 0.72 -6.14
CA SER A 51 -3.88 0.76 -6.76
C SER A 51 -4.48 2.17 -6.85
N PRO A 52 -4.57 2.76 -8.06
CA PRO A 52 -3.87 2.31 -9.26
C PRO A 52 -2.36 2.50 -9.12
N PHE A 53 -1.59 1.66 -9.79
CA PHE A 53 -0.16 1.88 -9.96
C PHE A 53 0.08 3.02 -10.96
N ILE A 54 0.61 4.13 -10.46
CA ILE A 54 1.01 5.30 -11.24
C ILE A 54 2.54 5.44 -11.08
N PRO A 55 3.35 5.11 -12.10
CA PRO A 55 4.82 5.10 -11.98
C PRO A 55 5.41 6.40 -11.43
N GLN A 56 4.80 7.55 -11.75
CA GLN A 56 5.26 8.87 -11.32
C GLN A 56 5.05 9.12 -9.82
N TYR A 57 4.18 8.36 -9.17
CA TYR A 57 3.81 8.54 -7.75
C TYR A 57 4.50 7.53 -6.83
N ILE A 58 5.31 6.63 -7.38
CA ILE A 58 5.99 5.56 -6.64
C ILE A 58 7.51 5.76 -6.69
N ASP A 59 8.11 5.99 -5.53
CA ASP A 59 9.56 5.99 -5.36
C ASP A 59 10.03 4.55 -5.07
N PHE A 60 10.63 3.90 -6.07
CA PHE A 60 11.12 2.53 -5.94
C PHE A 60 12.19 2.36 -4.85
N LYS A 61 12.98 3.40 -4.54
CA LYS A 61 13.96 3.32 -3.46
C LYS A 61 13.24 3.22 -2.12
N LYS A 62 12.20 4.03 -1.91
CA LYS A 62 11.35 3.94 -0.70
C LYS A 62 10.56 2.63 -0.66
N LEU A 63 9.99 2.20 -1.79
CA LEU A 63 9.24 0.94 -1.89
C LEU A 63 10.07 -0.25 -1.41
N ASN A 64 11.34 -0.33 -1.82
CA ASN A 64 12.24 -1.41 -1.44
C ASN A 64 12.64 -1.43 0.05
N THR A 65 12.32 -0.36 0.81
CA THR A 65 12.58 -0.32 2.26
C THR A 65 11.43 -0.87 3.09
N ILE A 66 10.22 -0.95 2.50
CA ILE A 66 9.00 -1.35 3.20
C ILE A 66 9.11 -2.81 3.64
N LYS A 67 8.81 -3.07 4.91
CA LYS A 67 8.78 -4.42 5.49
C LYS A 67 7.46 -5.12 5.15
N CYS A 68 7.31 -5.48 3.89
CA CYS A 68 6.20 -6.28 3.38
C CYS A 68 6.67 -7.30 2.34
N ASP A 69 6.26 -8.55 2.49
CA ASP A 69 6.73 -9.65 1.65
C ASP A 69 5.96 -9.76 0.32
N LYS A 70 4.78 -9.12 0.24
CA LYS A 70 3.86 -9.23 -0.90
C LYS A 70 3.42 -7.85 -1.37
N ILE A 71 3.65 -7.58 -2.65
CA ILE A 71 3.14 -6.39 -3.32
C ILE A 71 2.23 -6.85 -4.47
N LEU A 72 0.99 -6.37 -4.46
CA LEU A 72 0.05 -6.50 -5.56
C LEU A 72 0.08 -5.19 -6.37
N VAL A 73 0.32 -5.30 -7.68
CA VAL A 73 0.35 -4.15 -8.60
C VAL A 73 -0.89 -4.18 -9.48
N GLU A 74 -1.69 -3.12 -9.43
CA GLU A 74 -2.91 -3.02 -10.24
C GLU A 74 -2.86 -1.84 -11.17
N PHE A 75 -3.03 -2.13 -12.46
CA PHE A 75 -3.00 -1.12 -13.50
C PHE A 75 -4.40 -0.53 -13.70
N LEU A 76 -4.46 0.80 -13.84
CA LEU A 76 -5.70 1.47 -14.22
C LEU A 76 -6.06 1.08 -15.65
N ARG A 77 -7.21 0.42 -15.83
CA ARG A 77 -7.79 0.19 -17.15
C ARG A 77 -8.78 1.31 -17.45
N VAL A 78 -8.46 2.13 -18.46
CA VAL A 78 -9.40 3.11 -19.01
C VAL A 78 -10.17 2.42 -20.14
N ASN A 79 -11.46 2.18 -19.95
CA ASN A 79 -12.33 1.72 -21.02
C ASN A 79 -12.64 2.94 -21.90
N THR A 80 -12.05 2.95 -23.08
CA THR A 80 -12.44 3.85 -24.18
C THR A 80 -13.55 3.22 -25.00
#